data_AF-A0A7C4T057-F1
#
_entry.id   AF-A0A7C4T057-F1
#
_cell.length_a   1.000
_cell.length_b   1.000
_cell.length_c   1.000
_cell.angle_alpha   90.00
_cell.angle_beta   90.00
_cell.angle_gamma   90.00
#
_symmetry.space_group_name_H-M   'P 1'
#
loop_
_entity.id
_entity.type
_entity.pdbx_description
1 polymer ?
#
loop_
_entity_poly.entity_id
_entity_poly.type
_entity_poly.pdbx_seq_one_letter_code
_entity_poly.pdbx_strand_id
1 'polypeptide(L)'
;MTTSYKGAFDRCSWCNGRGCNQCHLEREKYLAATKTPQPLFSADVNDPEDMQLLKEVFGREALEHAFGPDGGGMQKIEQAAAIASFQQAMRKLHK
;
A
#
# COMPACT_ATOMS: atom_id res chain seq x y z
N MET A 1 -7.75 -24.50 -17.14
CA MET A 1 -6.49 -24.51 -16.35
C MET A 1 -6.85 -24.35 -14.89
N THR A 2 -6.90 -25.45 -14.14
CA THR A 2 -7.15 -25.44 -12.68
C THR A 2 -5.80 -25.43 -11.98
N THR A 3 -5.31 -24.24 -11.63
CA THR A 3 -4.14 -24.09 -10.77
C THR A 3 -4.46 -24.70 -9.41
N SER A 4 -3.88 -25.87 -9.14
CA SER A 4 -4.01 -26.57 -7.87
C SER A 4 -3.11 -25.87 -6.84
N TYR A 5 -3.72 -25.02 -6.01
CA TYR A 5 -3.05 -24.29 -4.93
C TYR A 5 -2.86 -25.22 -3.72
N LYS A 6 -1.95 -26.19 -3.82
CA LYS A 6 -1.51 -27.02 -2.68
C LYS A 6 -0.83 -26.13 -1.63
N GLY A 7 -1.22 -26.25 -0.35
CA GLY A 7 -0.43 -25.74 0.78
C GLY A 7 -1.10 -24.70 1.69
N ALA A 8 -1.91 -23.77 1.17
CA ALA A 8 -2.43 -22.67 1.99
C ALA A 8 -3.74 -22.99 2.73
N PHE A 9 -4.48 -24.02 2.30
CA PHE A 9 -5.79 -24.41 2.88
C PHE A 9 -5.88 -25.89 3.18
N ASP A 10 -4.72 -26.54 3.39
CA ASP A 10 -4.60 -27.96 3.75
C ASP A 10 -5.37 -28.29 5.07
N ARG A 11 -5.82 -27.26 5.80
CA ARG A 11 -6.63 -27.35 7.02
C ARG A 11 -7.87 -26.45 7.02
N CYS A 12 -8.60 -26.33 5.90
CA CYS A 12 -9.91 -25.68 5.93
C CYS A 12 -10.80 -26.32 7.02
N SER A 13 -11.37 -25.54 7.95
CA SER A 13 -12.13 -26.04 9.11
C SER A 13 -13.37 -26.87 8.76
N TRP A 14 -13.86 -26.75 7.52
CA TRP A 14 -15.07 -27.44 7.05
C TRP A 14 -14.77 -28.71 6.24
N CYS A 15 -13.79 -28.66 5.33
CA CYS A 15 -13.50 -29.79 4.43
C CYS A 15 -12.14 -30.43 4.65
N ASN A 16 -11.33 -29.89 5.56
CA ASN A 16 -9.95 -30.33 5.82
C ASN A 16 -9.10 -30.42 4.56
N GLY A 17 -9.16 -29.40 3.71
CA GLY A 17 -8.38 -29.33 2.46
C GLY A 17 -8.93 -30.14 1.28
N ARG A 18 -10.11 -30.79 1.41
CA ARG A 18 -10.74 -31.57 0.32
C ARG A 18 -11.38 -30.73 -0.81
N GLY A 19 -11.36 -29.40 -0.69
CA GLY A 19 -11.84 -28.48 -1.73
C GLY A 19 -13.36 -28.29 -1.73
N CYS A 20 -13.89 -27.58 -0.74
CA CYS A 20 -15.30 -27.16 -0.71
C CYS A 20 -15.45 -25.71 -1.19
N ASN A 21 -16.68 -25.29 -1.48
CA ASN A 21 -16.98 -23.92 -1.91
C ASN A 21 -16.51 -22.84 -0.90
N GLN A 22 -16.40 -23.19 0.38
CA GLN A 22 -15.94 -22.27 1.44
C GLN A 22 -14.42 -22.02 1.41
N CYS A 23 -13.62 -22.89 0.78
CA CYS A 23 -12.16 -22.73 0.73
C CYS A 23 -11.74 -21.45 0.00
N HIS A 24 -12.51 -21.04 -1.02
CA HIS A 24 -12.26 -19.80 -1.75
C HIS A 24 -12.45 -18.57 -0.87
N LEU A 25 -13.54 -18.54 -0.08
CA LEU A 25 -13.85 -17.41 0.80
C LEU A 25 -12.84 -17.29 1.95
N GLU A 26 -12.45 -18.40 2.57
CA GLU A 26 -11.40 -18.40 3.59
C GLU A 26 -10.04 -17.95 3.03
N ARG A 27 -9.79 -18.23 1.74
CA ARG A 27 -8.61 -17.71 1.04
C ARG A 27 -8.62 -16.21 0.86
N GLU A 28 -9.74 -15.66 0.41
CA GLU A 28 -9.87 -14.22 0.26
C GLU A 28 -9.72 -13.51 1.60
N LYS A 29 -10.30 -14.07 2.68
CA LYS A 29 -10.10 -13.56 4.05
C LYS A 29 -8.65 -13.61 4.49
N TYR A 30 -7.97 -14.73 4.29
CA TYR A 30 -6.56 -14.86 4.64
C TYR A 30 -5.70 -13.85 3.87
N LEU A 31 -5.88 -13.77 2.55
CA LEU A 31 -5.14 -12.83 1.70
C LEU A 31 -5.43 -11.36 2.07
N ALA A 32 -6.66 -11.04 2.45
CA ALA A 32 -7.04 -9.72 2.93
C ALA A 32 -6.41 -9.41 4.31
N ALA A 33 -6.41 -10.38 5.23
CA ALA A 33 -5.83 -10.24 6.56
C ALA A 33 -4.29 -10.15 6.53
N THR A 34 -3.64 -10.84 5.59
CA THR A 34 -2.19 -10.76 5.38
C THR A 34 -1.79 -9.66 4.41
N LYS A 35 -2.75 -8.87 3.89
CA LYS A 35 -2.45 -7.78 2.98
C LYS A 35 -1.70 -6.73 3.79
N THR A 36 -0.38 -6.68 3.60
CA THR A 36 0.46 -5.66 4.21
C THR A 36 -0.08 -4.30 3.78
N PRO A 37 -0.31 -3.35 4.72
CA PRO A 37 -0.74 -2.02 4.35
C PRO A 37 0.26 -1.46 3.34
N GLN A 38 -0.23 -1.03 2.18
CA GLN A 38 0.64 -0.41 1.19
C GLN A 38 1.01 0.99 1.67
N PRO A 39 2.29 1.37 1.61
CA PRO A 39 2.70 2.71 1.99
C PRO A 39 2.07 3.74 1.05
N LEU A 40 1.67 4.89 1.59
CA LEU A 40 1.16 6.02 0.83
C LEU A 40 2.23 6.63 -0.11
N PHE A 41 3.50 6.54 0.28
CA PHE A 41 4.65 7.02 -0.47
C PHE A 41 5.90 6.27 0.01
N SER A 42 6.83 5.97 -0.90
CA SER A 42 8.10 5.29 -0.60
C SER A 42 9.27 6.08 -1.17
N ALA A 43 10.21 6.49 -0.33
CA ALA A 43 11.42 7.21 -0.72
C ALA A 43 12.66 6.32 -0.58
N ASP A 44 13.59 6.38 -1.54
CA ASP A 44 14.94 5.86 -1.36
C ASP A 44 15.81 6.89 -0.63
N VAL A 45 16.40 6.49 0.50
CA VAL A 45 17.26 7.35 1.32
C VAL A 45 18.53 7.81 0.58
N ASN A 46 18.95 7.06 -0.44
CA ASN A 46 20.13 7.36 -1.24
C ASN A 46 19.82 8.25 -2.45
N ASP A 47 18.54 8.52 -2.75
CA ASP A 47 18.12 9.43 -3.81
C ASP A 47 17.75 10.79 -3.19
N PRO A 48 18.59 11.84 -3.36
CA PRO A 48 18.34 13.15 -2.76
C PRO A 48 17.00 13.77 -3.18
N GLU A 49 16.53 13.45 -4.39
CA GLU A 49 15.27 13.96 -4.91
C GLU A 49 14.07 13.23 -4.26
N ASP A 50 14.18 11.91 -4.00
CA ASP A 50 13.15 11.20 -3.21
C ASP A 50 13.05 11.75 -1.79
N MET A 51 14.19 12.08 -1.18
CA MET A 51 14.23 12.69 0.14
C MET A 51 13.68 14.12 0.16
N GLN A 52 13.78 14.84 -0.95
CA GLN A 52 13.15 16.14 -1.10
C GLN A 52 11.62 16.02 -1.21
N LEU A 53 11.13 15.13 -2.08
CA LEU A 53 9.69 14.83 -2.18
C LEU A 53 9.10 14.36 -0.84
N LEU A 54 9.85 13.55 -0.10
CA LEU A 54 9.44 13.12 1.24
C LEU A 54 9.23 14.31 2.20
N LYS A 55 10.12 15.31 2.16
CA LYS A 55 9.99 16.53 2.97
C LYS A 55 8.84 17.41 2.52
N GLU A 56 8.58 17.49 1.22
CA GLU A 56 7.47 18.28 0.68
C GLU A 56 6.11 17.70 1.07
N VAL A 57 6.00 16.36 1.22
CA VAL A 57 4.75 15.69 1.58
C VAL A 57 4.60 15.51 3.10
N PHE A 58 5.64 15.06 3.79
CA PHE A 58 5.61 14.67 5.20
C PHE A 58 6.55 15.50 6.09
N GLY A 59 7.14 16.57 5.55
CA GLY A 59 7.94 17.49 6.34
C GLY A 59 7.09 18.32 7.31
N ARG A 60 7.77 18.98 8.24
CA ARG A 60 7.14 19.78 9.29
C ARG A 60 6.12 20.79 8.74
N GLU A 61 6.53 21.60 7.76
CA GLU A 61 5.66 22.64 7.19
C GLU A 61 4.45 22.04 6.47
N ALA A 62 4.64 20.94 5.75
CA ALA A 62 3.55 20.23 5.08
C ALA A 62 2.52 19.69 6.07
N LEU A 63 2.99 19.10 7.17
CA LEU A 63 2.12 18.60 8.24
C LEU A 63 1.42 19.75 8.99
N GLU A 64 2.14 20.82 9.34
CA GLU A 64 1.55 22.00 9.99
C GLU A 64 0.46 22.63 9.10
N HIS A 65 0.68 22.70 7.79
CA HIS A 65 -0.31 23.21 6.85
C HIS A 65 -1.45 22.22 6.55
N ALA A 66 -1.21 20.90 6.66
CA ALA A 66 -2.23 19.88 6.47
C ALA A 66 -3.14 19.71 7.69
N PHE A 67 -2.63 19.96 8.90
CA PHE A 67 -3.41 19.86 10.14
C PHE A 67 -3.72 21.23 10.78
N GLY A 68 -3.39 22.32 10.09
CA GLY A 68 -3.77 23.68 10.47
C GLY A 68 -5.25 24.01 10.22
N PRO A 69 -5.69 25.24 10.52
CA PRO A 69 -7.09 25.67 10.42
C PRO A 69 -7.72 25.46 9.03
N ASP A 70 -6.92 25.60 7.96
CA ASP A 70 -7.29 25.39 6.55
C ASP A 70 -6.65 24.13 5.95
N GLY A 71 -6.13 23.27 6.82
CA GLY A 71 -5.51 22.02 6.46
C GLY A 71 -6.58 20.93 6.35
N GLY A 72 -6.85 20.46 5.13
CA GLY A 72 -7.77 19.35 4.86
C GLY A 72 -7.35 17.99 5.45
N GLY A 73 -6.50 17.98 6.48
CA GLY A 73 -6.05 16.81 7.22
C GLY A 73 -5.38 15.77 6.35
N MET A 74 -5.71 14.50 6.61
CA MET A 74 -5.16 13.37 5.88
C MET A 74 -5.46 13.40 4.38
N GLN A 75 -6.61 13.94 3.95
CA GLN A 75 -6.93 14.02 2.52
C GLN A 75 -5.91 14.86 1.75
N LYS A 76 -5.40 15.94 2.36
CA LYS A 76 -4.37 16.79 1.76
C LYS A 76 -3.02 16.08 1.65
N ILE A 77 -2.66 15.29 2.66
CA ILE A 77 -1.45 14.46 2.67
C ILE A 77 -1.54 13.35 1.63
N GLU A 78 -2.69 12.67 1.53
CA GLU A 78 -2.92 11.61 0.54
C GLU A 78 -2.81 12.14 -0.90
N GLN A 79 -3.37 13.32 -1.18
CA GLN A 79 -3.25 13.96 -2.50
C GLN A 79 -1.80 14.34 -2.80
N ALA A 80 -1.09 14.94 -1.85
CA ALA A 80 0.31 15.30 -2.03
C ALA A 80 1.20 14.06 -2.24
N ALA A 81 0.96 12.99 -1.47
CA ALA A 81 1.66 11.71 -1.61
C ALA A 81 1.41 11.05 -2.98
N ALA A 82 0.18 11.12 -3.51
CA ALA A 82 -0.15 10.60 -4.82
C ALA A 82 0.60 11.34 -5.95
N ILE A 83 0.66 12.68 -5.86
CA ILE A 83 1.39 13.51 -6.82
C ILE A 83 2.90 13.22 -6.74
N ALA A 84 3.47 13.15 -5.54
CA ALA A 84 4.89 12.84 -5.34
C ALA A 84 5.26 11.44 -5.85
N SER A 85 4.42 10.44 -5.60
CA SER A 85 4.59 9.09 -6.12
C SER A 85 4.59 9.08 -7.66
N PHE A 86 3.72 9.87 -8.29
CA PHE A 86 3.68 10.00 -9.74
C PHE A 86 4.94 10.69 -10.29
N GLN A 87 5.39 11.78 -9.67
CA GLN A 87 6.62 12.47 -10.06
C GLN A 87 7.85 11.55 -9.97
N GLN A 88 7.96 10.79 -8.87
CA GLN A 88 9.01 9.81 -8.67
C GLN A 88 8.97 8.70 -9.74
N ALA A 89 7.79 8.14 -10.03
CA ALA A 89 7.63 7.11 -11.06
C ALA A 89 8.01 7.62 -12.45
N MET A 90 7.56 8.82 -12.81
CA MET A 90 7.91 9.47 -14.07
C MET A 90 9.42 9.68 -14.19
N ARG A 91 10.08 10.15 -13.14
CA ARG A 91 11.54 10.32 -13.16
C ARG A 91 12.28 9.00 -13.35
N LYS A 92 11.90 7.95 -12.61
CA LYS A 92 12.53 6.63 -12.68
C LYS A 92 12.36 5.95 -14.04
N LEU A 93 11.36 6.32 -14.82
CA LEU A 93 11.18 5.86 -16.21
C LEU A 93 12.13 6.55 -17.21
N HIS A 94 12.65 7.74 -16.89
CA HIS A 94 13.52 8.54 -17.77
C HIS A 94 15.00 8.52 -17.37
N LYS A 95 15.36 7.82 -16.28
CA LYS A 95 16.74 7.52 -15.88
C LYS A 95 17.14 6.15 -16.42
#